data_AF-A0A940VYH7-F1
#
_entry.id   AF-A0A940VYH7-F1
#
_cell.length_a   1.000
_cell.length_b   1.000
_cell.length_c   1.000
_cell.angle_alpha   90.00
_cell.angle_beta   90.00
_cell.angle_gamma   90.00
#
_symmetry.space_group_name_H-M   'P 1'
#
loop_
_entity.id
_entity.type
_entity.pdbx_description
1 polymer ?
#
loop_
_entity_poly.entity_id
_entity_poly.type
_entity_poly.pdbx_seq_one_letter_code
_entity_poly.pdbx_strand_id
1 'polypeptide(L)'
;MIMDITVFALFLAILILLALPLGRYMAKVFTFEKTLFDSVFCPIEKLIYRLSGINPDQEMNWKQYAGAVVLFNAIGAVVVYIIQTQQGWLPFNPEGLSGVPTWHSALNTAVSFMTNTNWQSYSSESTMSYFTQMTALTVQNFKSAATGIVVAIALIRGLTRKTVSTIGNFWVDLVRCIVWVLIPLSIVFTLVLVQQGVIQNLSS
;
A
#
# COMPACT_ATOMS: atom_id res chain seq x y z
N MET A 1 -6.71 -33.58 -13.74
CA MET A 1 -5.51 -33.43 -14.59
C MET A 1 -5.74 -32.50 -15.78
N ILE A 2 -6.56 -32.84 -16.80
CA ILE A 2 -6.78 -31.94 -17.95
C ILE A 2 -7.39 -30.60 -17.52
N MET A 3 -8.44 -30.63 -16.69
CA MET A 3 -9.08 -29.42 -16.16
C MET A 3 -8.10 -28.52 -15.38
N ASP A 4 -7.25 -29.11 -14.53
CA ASP A 4 -6.26 -28.36 -13.75
C ASP A 4 -5.22 -27.68 -14.65
N ILE A 5 -4.74 -28.42 -15.67
CA ILE A 5 -3.82 -27.87 -16.67
C ILE A 5 -4.48 -26.74 -17.45
N THR A 6 -5.75 -26.89 -17.85
CA THR A 6 -6.49 -25.85 -18.56
C THR A 6 -6.66 -24.59 -17.70
N VAL A 7 -7.07 -24.74 -16.44
CA VAL A 7 -7.23 -23.60 -15.50
C VAL A 7 -5.90 -22.90 -15.28
N PHE A 8 -4.82 -23.66 -15.06
CA PHE A 8 -3.48 -23.10 -14.87
C PHE A 8 -2.97 -22.35 -16.11
N ALA A 9 -3.14 -22.94 -17.29
CA ALA A 9 -2.76 -22.29 -18.55
C ALA A 9 -3.56 -21.00 -18.79
N LEU A 10 -4.87 -21.03 -18.52
CA LEU A 10 -5.74 -19.86 -18.64
C LEU A 10 -5.33 -18.76 -17.65
N PHE A 11 -5.05 -19.13 -16.40
CA PHE A 11 -4.55 -18.20 -15.37
C PHE A 11 -3.25 -17.52 -15.82
N LEU A 12 -2.26 -18.29 -16.28
CA LEU A 12 -0.99 -17.73 -16.77
C LEU A 12 -1.18 -16.81 -17.98
N ALA A 13 -2.05 -17.20 -18.92
CA ALA A 13 -2.34 -16.39 -20.10
C ALA A 13 -2.95 -15.04 -19.70
N ILE A 14 -3.94 -15.03 -18.82
CA ILE A 14 -4.57 -13.80 -18.31
C ILE A 14 -3.57 -12.97 -17.51
N LEU A 15 -2.78 -13.61 -16.63
CA LEU A 15 -1.75 -12.94 -15.84
C LEU A 15 -0.76 -12.20 -16.71
N ILE A 16 -0.20 -12.84 -17.74
CA ILE A 16 0.77 -12.22 -18.65
C ILE A 16 0.10 -11.10 -19.46
N LEU A 17 -1.11 -11.32 -19.95
CA LEU A 17 -1.87 -10.33 -20.72
C LEU A 17 -2.11 -9.05 -19.92
N LEU A 18 -2.35 -9.15 -18.61
CA LEU A 18 -2.56 -8.00 -17.72
C LEU A 18 -1.24 -7.40 -17.19
N ALA A 19 -0.25 -8.25 -16.88
CA ALA A 19 1.02 -7.81 -16.30
C ALA A 19 1.86 -6.98 -17.28
N LEU A 20 1.85 -7.31 -18.58
CA LEU A 20 2.63 -6.58 -19.60
C LEU A 20 2.20 -5.10 -19.75
N PRO A 21 0.92 -4.76 -19.99
CA PRO A 21 0.49 -3.37 -20.08
C PRO A 21 0.66 -2.63 -18.75
N LEU A 22 0.36 -3.28 -17.62
CA LEU A 22 0.54 -2.69 -16.29
C LEU A 22 2.03 -2.38 -16.01
N GLY A 23 2.93 -3.31 -16.31
CA GLY A 23 4.37 -3.13 -16.14
C GLY A 23 4.92 -1.99 -17.01
N ARG A 24 4.46 -1.87 -18.26
CA ARG A 24 4.81 -0.74 -19.13
C ARG A 24 4.30 0.59 -18.60
N TYR A 25 3.08 0.61 -18.06
CA TYR A 25 2.52 1.80 -17.42
C TYR A 25 3.32 2.19 -16.17
N MET A 26 3.60 1.23 -15.27
CA MET A 26 4.41 1.47 -14.08
C MET A 26 5.80 1.99 -14.42
N ALA A 27 6.44 1.44 -15.47
CA ALA A 27 7.73 1.95 -15.95
C ALA A 27 7.64 3.45 -16.27
N LYS A 28 6.63 3.87 -17.05
CA LYS A 28 6.40 5.29 -17.36
C LYS A 28 6.15 6.15 -16.11
N VAL A 29 5.35 5.65 -15.16
CA VAL A 29 5.07 6.35 -13.90
C VAL A 29 6.35 6.58 -13.10
N PHE A 30 7.24 5.59 -13.00
CA PHE A 30 8.47 5.70 -12.22
C PHE A 30 9.65 6.31 -12.99
N THR A 31 9.56 6.47 -14.32
CA THR A 31 10.50 7.25 -15.15
C THR A 31 10.02 8.68 -15.43
N PHE A 32 8.86 9.09 -14.88
CA PHE A 32 8.27 10.42 -15.06
C PHE A 32 7.94 10.75 -16.53
N GLU A 33 7.66 9.72 -17.34
CA GLU A 33 7.17 9.88 -18.70
C GLU A 33 5.69 10.29 -18.71
N LYS A 34 5.26 10.98 -19.78
CA LYS A 34 3.86 11.37 -19.94
C LYS A 34 2.94 10.15 -19.98
N THR A 35 1.87 10.21 -19.20
CA THR A 35 0.79 9.22 -19.25
C THR A 35 -0.54 9.87 -19.65
N LEU A 36 -1.55 9.04 -19.93
CA LEU A 36 -2.90 9.52 -20.23
C LEU A 36 -3.60 10.14 -19.00
N PHE A 37 -3.13 9.85 -17.80
CA PHE A 37 -3.78 10.24 -16.55
C PHE A 37 -3.11 11.42 -15.85
N ASP A 38 -2.12 12.04 -16.50
CA ASP A 38 -1.35 13.15 -15.95
C ASP A 38 -2.25 14.33 -15.53
N SER A 39 -3.32 14.61 -16.28
CA SER A 39 -4.25 15.71 -15.98
C SER A 39 -4.98 15.52 -14.65
N VAL A 40 -5.18 14.28 -14.22
CA VAL A 40 -5.89 13.92 -12.98
C VAL A 40 -4.91 13.73 -11.83
N PHE A 41 -3.84 12.95 -12.05
CA PHE A 41 -2.96 12.55 -10.96
C PHE A 41 -1.87 13.57 -10.64
N CYS A 42 -1.37 14.35 -11.62
CA CYS A 42 -0.36 15.38 -11.32
C CYS A 42 -0.85 16.47 -10.35
N PRO A 43 -2.08 17.01 -10.45
CA PRO A 43 -2.59 17.96 -9.46
C PRO A 43 -2.67 17.37 -8.05
N ILE A 44 -3.13 16.12 -7.93
CA ILE A 44 -3.25 15.40 -6.64
C ILE A 44 -1.86 15.18 -6.05
N GLU A 45 -0.92 14.70 -6.86
CA GLU A 45 0.49 14.51 -6.48
C GLU A 45 1.13 15.81 -5.96
N LYS A 46 1.00 16.91 -6.71
CA LYS A 46 1.52 18.22 -6.31
C LYS A 46 0.90 18.74 -5.03
N LEU A 47 -0.39 18.50 -4.82
CA LEU A 47 -1.08 18.88 -3.58
C LEU A 47 -0.50 18.10 -2.39
N ILE A 48 -0.34 16.79 -2.53
CA ILE A 48 0.27 15.94 -1.49
C ILE A 48 1.70 16.41 -1.19
N TYR A 49 2.51 16.68 -2.22
CA TYR A 49 3.87 17.17 -2.03
C TYR A 49 3.91 18.48 -1.25
N ARG A 50 3.03 19.42 -1.60
CA ARG A 50 2.94 20.71 -0.90
C ARG A 50 2.49 20.57 0.56
N LEU A 51 1.49 19.74 0.84
CA LEU A 51 0.98 19.53 2.19
C LEU A 51 1.95 18.75 3.09
N SER A 52 2.72 17.83 2.50
CA SER A 52 3.69 17.01 3.23
C SER A 52 5.10 17.59 3.26
N GLY A 53 5.34 18.75 2.62
CA GLY A 53 6.67 19.36 2.52
C GLY A 53 7.67 18.54 1.71
N ILE A 54 7.19 17.69 0.79
CA ILE A 54 8.05 16.88 -0.07
C ILE A 54 8.58 17.76 -1.20
N ASN A 55 9.90 17.89 -1.28
CA ASN A 55 10.56 18.50 -2.44
C ASN A 55 10.84 17.42 -3.50
N PRO A 56 10.15 17.43 -4.66
CA PRO A 56 10.34 16.42 -5.69
C PRO A 56 11.70 16.50 -6.39
N ASP A 57 12.36 17.67 -6.36
CA ASP A 57 13.66 17.88 -7.01
C ASP A 57 14.84 17.40 -6.14
N GLN A 58 14.59 17.06 -4.88
CA GLN A 58 15.62 16.57 -3.98
C GLN A 58 15.80 15.05 -4.14
N GLU A 59 16.96 14.63 -4.66
CA GLU A 59 17.33 13.23 -4.70
C GLU A 59 18.00 12.75 -3.40
N MET A 60 17.88 11.44 -3.13
CA MET A 60 18.42 10.74 -1.97
C MET A 60 19.50 9.75 -2.40
N ASN A 61 20.57 9.67 -1.61
CA ASN A 61 21.48 8.52 -1.66
C ASN A 61 20.85 7.28 -0.99
N TRP A 62 21.50 6.12 -1.13
CA TRP A 62 20.95 4.86 -0.62
C TRP A 62 20.73 4.86 0.90
N LYS A 63 21.59 5.53 1.69
CA LYS A 63 21.46 5.58 3.14
C LYS A 63 20.24 6.40 3.56
N GLN A 64 20.04 7.55 2.92
CA GLN A 64 18.88 8.41 3.14
C GLN A 64 17.59 7.68 2.75
N TYR A 65 17.59 7.01 1.60
CA TYR A 65 16.44 6.24 1.12
C TYR A 65 16.09 5.09 2.06
N ALA A 66 17.09 4.28 2.46
CA ALA A 66 16.89 3.17 3.40
C ALA A 66 16.43 3.66 4.78
N GLY A 67 17.01 4.75 5.27
CA GLY A 67 16.58 5.39 6.52
C GLY A 67 15.13 5.85 6.45
N ALA A 68 14.71 6.46 5.34
CA ALA A 68 13.33 6.88 5.13
C ALA A 68 12.36 5.69 5.09
N VAL A 69 12.73 4.60 4.41
CA VAL A 69 11.95 3.34 4.39
C VAL A 69 11.74 2.80 5.80
N VAL A 70 12.81 2.65 6.58
CA VAL A 70 12.74 2.10 7.94
C VAL A 70 11.90 2.99 8.85
N LEU A 71 12.17 4.31 8.84
CA LEU A 71 11.45 5.26 9.68
C LEU A 71 9.96 5.31 9.34
N PHE A 72 9.61 5.35 8.05
CA PHE A 72 8.23 5.37 7.60
C PHE A 72 7.44 4.14 8.07
N ASN A 73 8.03 2.95 7.93
CA ASN A 73 7.39 1.70 8.34
C ASN A 73 7.28 1.61 9.87
N ALA A 74 8.33 1.96 10.61
CA ALA A 74 8.32 1.96 12.07
C ALA A 74 7.23 2.89 12.64
N ILE A 75 7.12 4.12 12.12
CA ILE A 75 6.04 5.05 12.50
C ILE A 75 4.68 4.44 12.17
N GLY A 76 4.55 3.83 10.99
CA GLY A 76 3.33 3.13 10.59
C GLY A 76 2.91 2.04 11.59
N ALA A 77 3.84 1.19 12.03
CA ALA A 77 3.55 0.15 13.03
C ALA A 77 3.13 0.75 14.37
N VAL A 78 3.79 1.82 14.84
CA VAL A 78 3.40 2.51 16.08
C VAL A 78 1.98 3.08 15.97
N VAL A 79 1.63 3.71 14.85
CA VAL A 79 0.27 4.24 14.63
C VAL A 79 -0.77 3.12 14.69
N VAL A 80 -0.51 1.98 14.03
CA VAL A 80 -1.45 0.85 14.05
C VAL A 80 -1.56 0.22 15.43
N TYR A 81 -0.46 0.14 16.18
CA TYR A 81 -0.49 -0.31 17.56
C TYR A 81 -1.36 0.59 18.45
N ILE A 82 -1.21 1.92 18.32
CA ILE A 82 -2.01 2.89 19.08
C ILE A 82 -3.50 2.79 18.70
N ILE A 83 -3.83 2.72 17.41
CA ILE A 83 -5.24 2.62 16.97
C ILE A 83 -5.89 1.35 17.53
N GLN A 84 -5.22 0.19 17.44
CA GLN A 84 -5.75 -1.07 17.96
C GLN A 84 -5.97 -1.05 19.48
N THR A 85 -5.01 -0.52 20.24
CA THR A 85 -5.10 -0.48 21.70
C THR A 85 -6.14 0.53 22.18
N GLN A 86 -6.43 1.57 21.39
CA GLN A 86 -7.40 2.62 21.71
C GLN A 86 -8.74 2.47 20.98
N GLN A 87 -8.96 1.38 20.23
CA GLN A 87 -10.11 1.27 19.33
C GLN A 87 -11.48 1.40 20.01
N GLY A 88 -11.57 1.09 21.31
CA GLY A 88 -12.82 1.22 22.08
C GLY A 88 -13.31 2.67 22.21
N TRP A 89 -12.44 3.66 21.96
CA TRP A 89 -12.76 5.09 22.04
C TRP A 89 -12.93 5.72 20.64
N LEU A 90 -12.69 4.94 19.59
CA LEU A 90 -12.73 5.41 18.20
C LEU A 90 -14.13 5.21 17.60
N PRO A 91 -14.53 6.04 16.62
CA PRO A 91 -15.83 5.92 15.96
C PRO A 91 -15.91 4.62 15.15
N PHE A 92 -17.07 4.34 14.55
CA PHE A 92 -17.31 3.14 13.73
C PHE A 92 -16.97 1.83 14.47
N ASN A 93 -17.51 1.71 15.68
CA ASN A 93 -17.42 0.53 16.53
C ASN A 93 -18.82 0.13 17.03
N PRO A 94 -19.72 -0.35 16.14
CA PRO A 94 -21.10 -0.64 16.51
C PRO A 94 -21.21 -1.78 17.54
N GLU A 95 -20.29 -2.73 17.49
CA GLU A 95 -20.21 -3.87 18.43
C GLU A 95 -19.61 -3.50 19.80
N GLY A 96 -19.17 -2.25 20.00
CA GLY A 96 -18.61 -1.78 21.28
C GLY A 96 -17.33 -2.51 21.69
N LEU A 97 -16.54 -2.99 20.73
CA LEU A 97 -15.31 -3.74 20.99
C LEU A 97 -14.31 -2.90 21.80
N SER A 98 -13.69 -3.49 22.81
CA SER A 98 -12.63 -2.83 23.57
C SER A 98 -11.34 -2.68 22.75
N GLY A 99 -10.37 -1.95 23.29
CA GLY A 99 -8.97 -2.06 22.87
C GLY A 99 -8.52 -3.52 22.77
N VAL A 100 -7.66 -3.86 21.81
CA VAL A 100 -7.09 -5.21 21.69
C VAL A 100 -6.44 -5.59 23.04
N PRO A 101 -6.96 -6.60 23.77
CA PRO A 101 -6.67 -6.76 25.20
C PRO A 101 -5.21 -7.08 25.51
N THR A 102 -4.58 -7.86 24.64
CA THR A 102 -3.20 -8.29 24.83
C THR A 102 -2.26 -7.44 23.98
N TRP A 103 -1.35 -6.72 24.65
CA TRP A 103 -0.36 -5.86 23.99
C TRP A 103 0.46 -6.60 22.92
N HIS A 104 0.81 -7.87 23.16
CA HIS A 104 1.59 -8.67 22.22
C HIS A 104 0.81 -9.00 20.94
N SER A 105 -0.52 -9.15 21.01
CA SER A 105 -1.36 -9.38 19.82
C SER A 105 -1.49 -8.09 19.00
N ALA A 106 -1.69 -6.94 19.65
CA ALA A 106 -1.70 -5.64 18.97
C ALA A 106 -0.36 -5.35 18.29
N LEU A 107 0.76 -5.66 18.96
CA LEU A 107 2.11 -5.51 18.41
C LEU A 107 2.35 -6.47 17.24
N ASN A 108 2.01 -7.75 17.40
CA ASN A 108 2.16 -8.76 16.34
C ASN A 108 1.38 -8.34 15.09
N THR A 109 0.14 -7.91 15.25
CA THR A 109 -0.71 -7.42 14.14
C THR A 109 -0.09 -6.17 13.50
N ALA A 110 0.35 -5.20 14.30
CA ALA A 110 0.96 -3.97 13.78
C ALA A 110 2.21 -4.26 12.95
N VAL A 111 3.10 -5.12 13.47
CA VAL A 111 4.30 -5.57 12.75
C VAL A 111 3.91 -6.33 11.50
N SER A 112 2.93 -7.23 11.58
CA SER A 112 2.57 -8.09 10.45
C SER A 112 2.00 -7.31 9.26
N PHE A 113 1.17 -6.31 9.52
CA PHE A 113 0.64 -5.44 8.47
C PHE A 113 1.71 -4.48 7.92
N MET A 114 2.59 -3.96 8.78
CA MET A 114 3.76 -3.18 8.36
C MET A 114 4.69 -3.99 7.44
N THR A 115 4.92 -5.27 7.74
CA THR A 115 5.77 -6.17 6.94
C THR A 115 5.06 -6.79 5.75
N ASN A 116 3.85 -6.33 5.40
CA ASN A 116 3.03 -6.86 4.30
C ASN A 116 2.77 -8.38 4.41
N THR A 117 2.77 -8.90 5.63
CA THR A 117 2.58 -10.34 5.92
C THR A 117 1.13 -10.65 6.23
N ASN A 118 0.44 -9.73 6.92
CA ASN A 118 -0.98 -9.81 7.24
C ASN A 118 -1.38 -11.08 8.01
N TRP A 119 -0.49 -11.57 8.86
CA TRP A 119 -0.76 -12.60 9.85
C TRP A 119 -1.81 -12.12 10.85
N GLN A 120 -2.79 -12.99 11.09
CA GLN A 120 -3.94 -12.72 11.97
C GLN A 120 -4.07 -13.87 12.95
N SER A 121 -3.64 -13.66 14.19
CA SER A 121 -3.83 -14.62 15.29
C SER A 121 -5.11 -14.36 16.08
N TYR A 122 -6.06 -13.63 15.50
CA TYR A 122 -7.30 -13.16 16.13
C TYR A 122 -8.48 -13.39 15.18
N SER A 123 -9.71 -13.44 15.71
CA SER A 123 -10.93 -13.37 14.88
C SER A 123 -11.27 -11.91 14.65
N SER A 124 -11.24 -11.48 13.40
CA SER A 124 -11.42 -10.08 13.02
C SER A 124 -12.78 -9.54 13.41
N GLU A 125 -13.83 -10.35 13.29
CA GLU A 125 -15.22 -10.01 13.60
C GLU A 125 -15.45 -9.72 15.08
N SER A 126 -14.68 -10.38 15.95
CA SER A 126 -14.80 -10.24 17.41
C SER A 126 -13.70 -9.38 18.04
N THR A 127 -12.67 -9.00 17.27
CA THR A 127 -11.48 -8.31 17.79
C THR A 127 -11.28 -6.91 17.23
N MET A 128 -11.61 -6.65 15.97
CA MET A 128 -11.26 -5.41 15.27
C MET A 128 -12.49 -4.59 14.89
N SER A 129 -12.58 -3.35 15.40
CA SER A 129 -13.62 -2.41 14.99
C SER A 129 -13.49 -2.01 13.52
N TYR A 130 -14.58 -1.52 12.92
CA TYR A 130 -14.56 -1.09 11.52
C TYR A 130 -13.57 0.05 11.29
N PHE A 131 -13.43 0.96 12.25
CA PHE A 131 -12.42 2.01 12.19
C PHE A 131 -11.00 1.45 12.12
N THR A 132 -10.66 0.46 12.96
CA THR A 132 -9.35 -0.17 12.95
C THR A 132 -9.09 -0.85 11.61
N GLN A 133 -10.05 -1.62 11.09
CA GLN A 133 -9.91 -2.31 9.80
C GLN A 133 -9.72 -1.32 8.64
N MET A 134 -10.52 -0.26 8.61
CA MET A 134 -10.51 0.74 7.53
C MET A 134 -9.30 1.67 7.59
N THR A 135 -8.96 2.20 8.75
CA THR A 135 -8.00 3.32 8.86
C THR A 135 -6.60 2.88 9.29
N ALA A 136 -6.46 1.72 9.93
CA ALA A 136 -5.17 1.18 10.33
C ALA A 136 -4.74 0.05 9.38
N LEU A 137 -5.52 -1.03 9.32
CA LEU A 137 -5.13 -2.24 8.61
C LEU A 137 -5.11 -2.03 7.09
N THR A 138 -6.19 -1.45 6.53
CA THR A 138 -6.26 -1.16 5.09
C THR A 138 -5.20 -0.12 4.68
N VAL A 139 -4.97 0.91 5.49
CA VAL A 139 -3.91 1.90 5.22
C VAL A 139 -2.54 1.24 5.20
N GLN A 140 -2.27 0.26 6.08
CA GLN A 140 -1.03 -0.51 6.00
C GLN A 140 -0.95 -1.37 4.75
N ASN A 141 -2.04 -2.01 4.31
CA ASN A 141 -2.03 -2.78 3.06
C ASN A 141 -1.56 -1.94 1.86
N PHE A 142 -1.91 -0.65 1.81
CA PHE A 142 -1.37 0.25 0.79
C PHE A 142 0.10 0.62 1.04
N LYS A 143 0.43 1.02 2.26
CA LYS A 143 1.77 1.54 2.60
C LYS A 143 2.87 0.48 2.54
N SER A 144 2.59 -0.73 3.03
CA SER A 144 3.56 -1.84 3.05
C SER A 144 3.78 -2.40 1.64
N ALA A 145 2.71 -2.56 0.84
CA ALA A 145 2.81 -2.93 -0.57
C ALA A 145 3.58 -1.87 -1.37
N ALA A 146 3.25 -0.57 -1.20
CA ALA A 146 3.97 0.51 -1.86
C ALA A 146 5.45 0.53 -1.49
N THR A 147 5.79 0.33 -0.21
CA THR A 147 7.18 0.23 0.25
C THR A 147 7.94 -0.85 -0.52
N GLY A 148 7.38 -2.06 -0.65
CA GLY A 148 8.02 -3.15 -1.39
C GLY A 148 8.27 -2.79 -2.86
N ILE A 149 7.27 -2.21 -3.53
CA ILE A 149 7.37 -1.77 -4.92
C ILE A 149 8.47 -0.70 -5.07
N VAL A 150 8.48 0.34 -4.24
CA VAL A 150 9.42 1.46 -4.39
C VAL A 150 10.85 1.06 -4.04
N VAL A 151 11.06 0.08 -3.15
CA VAL A 151 12.39 -0.49 -2.90
C VAL A 151 12.88 -1.27 -4.14
N ALA A 152 12.01 -2.03 -4.80
CA ALA A 152 12.35 -2.68 -6.06
C ALA A 152 12.67 -1.67 -7.17
N ILE A 153 11.91 -0.56 -7.27
CA ILE A 153 12.19 0.53 -8.20
C ILE A 153 13.54 1.20 -7.90
N ALA A 154 13.85 1.47 -6.63
CA ALA A 154 15.13 2.04 -6.23
C ALA A 154 16.31 1.12 -6.60
N LEU A 155 16.14 -0.20 -6.44
CA LEU A 155 17.12 -1.20 -6.88
C LEU A 155 17.30 -1.17 -8.42
N ILE A 156 16.20 -1.18 -9.18
CA ILE A 156 16.25 -1.08 -10.65
C ILE A 156 16.96 0.21 -11.09
N ARG A 157 16.69 1.35 -10.44
CA ARG A 157 17.40 2.62 -10.71
C ARG A 157 18.88 2.52 -10.40
N GLY A 158 19.25 1.88 -9.28
CA GLY A 158 20.65 1.64 -8.93
C GLY A 158 21.40 0.76 -9.93
N LEU A 159 20.71 -0.17 -10.60
CA LEU A 159 21.29 -1.01 -11.66
C LEU A 159 21.37 -0.32 -13.03
N THR A 160 20.41 0.55 -13.34
CA THR A 160 20.28 1.18 -14.67
C THR A 160 21.04 2.50 -14.80
N ARG A 161 21.10 3.32 -13.74
CA ARG A 161 21.78 4.62 -13.77
C ARG A 161 23.30 4.43 -13.65
N LYS A 162 24.06 5.08 -14.53
CA LYS A 162 25.53 5.01 -14.55
C LYS A 162 26.12 6.22 -13.83
N THR A 163 27.10 5.99 -12.94
CA THR A 163 27.93 7.04 -12.35
C THR A 163 27.17 8.09 -11.51
N VAL A 164 26.07 7.69 -10.87
CA VAL A 164 25.29 8.54 -9.95
C VAL A 164 25.39 8.03 -8.52
N SER A 165 25.31 8.93 -7.53
CA SER A 165 25.32 8.61 -6.10
C SER A 165 23.91 8.51 -5.48
N THR A 166 22.87 8.71 -6.30
CA THR A 166 21.48 8.87 -5.90
C THR A 166 20.56 7.87 -6.59
N ILE A 167 19.46 7.50 -5.91
CA ILE A 167 18.51 6.48 -6.37
C ILE A 167 17.05 6.98 -6.47
N GLY A 168 16.88 8.30 -6.55
CA GLY A 168 15.58 8.97 -6.58
C GLY A 168 15.16 9.49 -5.21
N ASN A 169 13.86 9.56 -4.92
CA ASN A 169 13.32 10.10 -3.68
C ASN A 169 12.19 9.21 -3.17
N PHE A 170 12.41 8.62 -1.98
CA PHE A 170 11.47 7.66 -1.37
C PHE A 170 10.05 8.23 -1.25
N TRP A 171 9.91 9.49 -0.83
CA TRP A 171 8.61 10.10 -0.61
C TRP A 171 7.85 10.32 -1.93
N VAL A 172 8.57 10.73 -2.97
CA VAL A 172 8.02 10.91 -4.32
C VAL A 172 7.55 9.56 -4.87
N ASP A 173 8.40 8.53 -4.77
CA ASP A 173 8.10 7.19 -5.25
C ASP A 173 6.92 6.57 -4.50
N LEU A 174 6.85 6.75 -3.18
CA LEU A 174 5.77 6.25 -2.35
C LEU A 174 4.42 6.86 -2.74
N VAL A 175 4.36 8.20 -2.85
CA VAL A 175 3.14 8.90 -3.26
C VAL A 175 2.73 8.48 -4.66
N ARG A 176 3.68 8.38 -5.60
CA ARG A 176 3.40 7.93 -6.97
C ARG A 176 2.84 6.52 -7.00
N CYS A 177 3.47 5.58 -6.28
CA CYS A 177 3.01 4.21 -6.20
C CYS A 177 1.56 4.13 -5.69
N ILE A 178 1.25 4.85 -4.61
CA ILE A 178 -0.08 4.83 -4.02
C ILE A 178 -1.11 5.49 -4.96
N VAL A 179 -0.85 6.71 -5.45
CA VAL A 179 -1.82 7.51 -6.19
C VAL A 179 -2.02 7.02 -7.63
N TRP A 180 -0.95 6.61 -8.31
CA TRP A 180 -0.99 6.28 -9.74
C TRP A 180 -1.20 4.80 -10.02
N VAL A 181 -0.91 3.93 -9.05
CA VAL A 181 -0.96 2.47 -9.23
C VAL A 181 -1.97 1.84 -8.29
N LEU A 182 -1.75 1.94 -6.98
CA LEU A 182 -2.54 1.16 -6.02
C LEU A 182 -3.98 1.66 -5.89
N ILE A 183 -4.21 2.97 -5.70
CA ILE A 183 -5.56 3.51 -5.55
C ILE A 183 -6.43 3.24 -6.79
N PRO A 184 -6.00 3.55 -8.03
CA PRO A 184 -6.82 3.31 -9.21
C PRO A 184 -7.18 1.84 -9.39
N LEU A 185 -6.20 0.93 -9.21
CA LEU A 185 -6.45 -0.51 -9.29
C LEU A 185 -7.40 -0.98 -8.20
N SER A 186 -7.17 -0.58 -6.94
CA SER A 186 -8.01 -0.96 -5.81
C SER A 186 -9.44 -0.47 -5.97
N ILE A 187 -9.68 0.73 -6.53
CA ILE A 187 -11.04 1.23 -6.81
C ILE A 187 -11.73 0.32 -7.83
N VAL A 188 -11.06 -0.02 -8.94
CA VAL A 188 -11.63 -0.90 -9.98
C VAL A 188 -11.96 -2.27 -9.39
N PHE A 189 -11.04 -2.90 -8.66
CA PHE A 189 -11.27 -4.19 -8.04
C PHE A 189 -12.38 -4.14 -6.99
N THR A 190 -12.44 -3.10 -6.17
CA THR A 190 -13.50 -2.94 -5.16
C THR A 190 -14.87 -2.89 -5.81
N LEU A 191 -15.04 -2.13 -6.90
CA LEU A 191 -16.31 -2.05 -7.62
C LEU A 191 -16.74 -3.41 -8.21
N VAL A 192 -15.80 -4.18 -8.77
CA VAL A 192 -16.07 -5.53 -9.26
C VAL A 192 -16.48 -6.46 -8.12
N LEU A 193 -15.76 -6.42 -6.99
CA LEU A 193 -16.05 -7.27 -5.83
C LEU A 193 -17.43 -6.95 -5.22
N VAL A 194 -17.76 -5.67 -5.07
CA VAL A 194 -19.08 -5.24 -4.58
C VAL A 194 -20.19 -5.70 -5.52
N GLN A 195 -19.97 -5.60 -6.84
CA GLN A 195 -20.93 -6.10 -7.84
C GLN A 195 -21.12 -7.62 -7.76
N GLN A 196 -20.13 -8.36 -7.28
CA GLN A 196 -20.19 -9.82 -7.03
C GLN A 196 -20.70 -10.19 -5.63
N GLY A 197 -21.10 -9.22 -4.81
CA GLY A 197 -21.74 -9.44 -3.50
C GLY A 197 -20.81 -9.29 -2.29
N VAL A 198 -19.58 -8.78 -2.45
CA VAL A 198 -18.72 -8.45 -1.31
C VAL A 198 -19.29 -7.24 -0.55
N ILE A 199 -19.30 -7.35 0.78
CA ILE A 199 -19.84 -6.32 1.68
C ILE A 199 -18.90 -5.11 1.73
N GLN A 200 -19.47 -3.91 1.53
CA GLN A 200 -18.78 -2.63 1.64
C GLN A 200 -19.71 -1.59 2.29
N ASN A 201 -19.98 -1.75 3.58
CA ASN A 201 -20.82 -0.84 4.37
C ASN A 201 -20.26 -0.64 5.78
N LEU A 202 -20.90 0.25 6.55
CA LEU A 202 -20.59 0.52 7.96
C LEU A 202 -21.78 0.17 8.87
N SER A 203 -22.71 -0.64 8.38
CA SER A 203 -23.92 -1.06 9.09
C SER A 203 -23.72 -2.45 9.69
N SER A 204 -24.17 -2.65 10.92
CA SER A 204 -24.35 -3.98 11.51
C SER A 204 -25.49 -4.75 10.84
#